data_AF-A0A0K9NZA3-F1
#
_entry.id   AF-A0A0K9NZA3-F1
#
_cell.length_a   1.000
_cell.length_b   1.000
_cell.length_c   1.000
_cell.angle_alpha   90.00
_cell.angle_beta   90.00
_cell.angle_gamma   90.00
#
_symmetry.space_group_name_H-M   'P 1'
#
loop_
_entity.id
_entity.type
_entity.pdbx_description
1 polymer ?
#
loop_
_entity_poly.entity_id
_entity_poly.type
_entity_poly.pdbx_seq_one_letter_code
_entity_poly.pdbx_strand_id
1 'polypeptide(L)'
;MKDIGKTGAVTNSWGKYGVIRETDMWNKRPEFTAWLSEVKKVNLESLANWEEKQMFKEFMEDHNTATFPSKKYYNLDAYHDQKLVKQMKKGLKKLPHTERTVFNDEEQRRQEQLIERERQKEEQVEALKLSMQSGMAQAMKEQAQLKEDMAYQYKIGNFEGAAAIQKRLNPDIAM
;
A
#
# COMPACT_ATOMS: atom_id res chain seq x y z
N MET A 1 -68.90 -8.47 4.25
CA MET A 1 -67.92 -7.64 4.98
C MET A 1 -66.92 -8.59 5.63
N LYS A 2 -65.65 -8.51 5.25
CA LYS A 2 -64.55 -9.29 5.84
C LYS A 2 -63.51 -8.27 6.28
N ASP A 3 -63.40 -8.10 7.58
CA ASP A 3 -62.48 -7.18 8.24
C ASP A 3 -61.04 -7.55 7.90
N ILE A 4 -60.42 -6.74 7.04
CA ILE A 4 -58.99 -6.81 6.76
C ILE A 4 -58.30 -6.19 7.97
N GLY A 5 -57.68 -7.06 8.77
CA GLY A 5 -56.89 -6.70 9.92
C GLY A 5 -55.92 -5.57 9.60
N LYS A 6 -55.95 -4.56 10.47
CA LYS A 6 -55.05 -3.41 10.49
C LYS A 6 -53.61 -3.94 10.63
N THR A 7 -52.87 -4.00 9.52
CA THR A 7 -51.43 -4.29 9.52
C THR A 7 -50.72 -3.13 10.19
N GLY A 8 -50.09 -3.37 11.34
CA GLY A 8 -49.27 -2.40 12.04
C GLY A 8 -48.22 -1.79 11.10
N ALA A 9 -48.08 -0.47 11.15
CA ALA A 9 -47.16 0.31 10.33
C ALA A 9 -45.69 0.18 10.77
N VAL A 10 -45.20 -1.05 10.93
CA VAL A 10 -43.76 -1.35 11.02
C VAL A 10 -43.46 -2.27 9.84
N THR A 11 -42.82 -1.66 8.86
CA THR A 11 -42.72 -2.07 7.48
C THR A 11 -41.91 -3.36 7.29
N ASN A 12 -42.25 -4.13 6.26
CA ASN A 12 -41.55 -5.31 5.73
C ASN A 12 -40.11 -5.01 5.22
N SER A 13 -39.45 -3.97 5.76
CA SER A 13 -38.17 -3.41 5.33
C SER A 13 -37.00 -3.77 6.24
N TRP A 14 -37.27 -4.33 7.41
CA TRP A 14 -36.21 -4.76 8.31
C TRP A 14 -35.36 -5.87 7.67
N GLY A 15 -34.04 -5.70 7.67
CA GLY A 15 -33.09 -6.64 7.07
C GLY A 15 -33.11 -6.72 5.55
N LYS A 16 -33.79 -5.80 4.85
CA LYS A 16 -33.93 -5.81 3.38
C LYS A 16 -32.59 -5.85 2.63
N TYR A 17 -31.55 -5.22 3.17
CA TYR A 17 -30.22 -5.16 2.57
C TYR A 17 -29.17 -5.97 3.35
N GLY A 18 -29.63 -6.87 4.23
CA GLY A 18 -28.80 -7.55 5.21
C GLY A 18 -28.95 -6.92 6.60
N VAL A 19 -28.60 -7.71 7.62
CA VAL A 19 -28.60 -7.28 9.02
C VAL A 19 -27.15 -7.23 9.48
N ILE A 20 -26.73 -6.07 9.98
CA ILE A 20 -25.37 -5.85 10.48
C ILE A 20 -25.35 -5.86 12.02
N ARG A 21 -24.27 -6.40 12.58
CA ARG A 21 -24.02 -6.47 14.03
C ARG A 21 -22.74 -5.72 14.38
N GLU A 22 -22.50 -5.51 15.67
CA GLU A 22 -21.31 -4.80 16.16
C GLU A 22 -20.00 -5.49 15.73
N THR A 23 -20.02 -6.81 15.54
CA THR A 23 -18.91 -7.59 14.99
C THR A 23 -18.52 -7.18 13.57
N ASP A 24 -19.47 -6.65 12.79
CA ASP A 24 -19.27 -6.27 11.39
C ASP A 24 -18.71 -4.85 11.24
N MET A 25 -18.38 -4.17 12.35
CA MET A 25 -17.82 -2.81 12.37
C MET A 25 -16.60 -2.64 11.47
N TRP A 26 -15.71 -3.64 11.43
CA TRP A 26 -14.51 -3.59 10.61
C TRP A 26 -14.82 -3.77 9.11
N ASN A 27 -15.75 -4.67 8.78
CA ASN A 27 -16.16 -4.92 7.41
C ASN A 27 -16.96 -3.76 6.82
N LYS A 28 -17.73 -3.06 7.67
CA LYS A 28 -18.58 -1.92 7.30
C LYS A 28 -17.93 -0.56 7.58
N ARG A 29 -16.65 -0.55 7.94
CA ARG A 29 -15.89 0.67 8.23
C ARG A 29 -15.89 1.66 7.06
N PRO A 30 -15.73 1.22 5.79
CA PRO A 30 -15.83 2.14 4.66
C PRO A 30 -17.21 2.81 4.56
N GLU A 31 -18.29 2.04 4.68
CA GLU A 31 -19.67 2.55 4.65
C GLU A 31 -19.99 3.48 5.80
N PHE A 32 -19.54 3.12 6.99
CA PHE A 32 -19.69 3.91 8.19
C PHE A 32 -18.93 5.25 8.10
N THR A 33 -17.70 5.23 7.56
CA THR A 33 -16.90 6.43 7.31
C THR A 33 -17.62 7.42 6.41
N ALA A 34 -18.14 6.96 5.28
CA ALA A 34 -18.84 7.84 4.36
C ALA A 34 -20.15 8.36 4.97
N TRP A 35 -20.90 7.52 5.70
CA TRP A 35 -22.13 7.96 6.37
C TRP A 35 -21.84 9.03 7.42
N LEU A 36 -20.79 8.87 8.23
CA LEU A 36 -20.37 9.87 9.20
C LEU A 36 -20.01 11.21 8.55
N SER A 37 -19.22 11.16 7.48
CA SER A 37 -18.78 12.37 6.77
C SER A 37 -19.92 13.07 6.03
N GLU A 38 -20.83 12.32 5.41
CA GLU A 38 -21.87 12.90 4.56
C GLU A 38 -23.17 13.24 5.31
N VAL A 39 -23.62 12.35 6.20
CA VAL A 39 -24.89 12.51 6.92
C VAL A 39 -24.67 13.27 8.22
N LYS A 40 -23.71 12.83 9.03
CA LYS A 40 -23.41 13.47 10.32
C LYS A 40 -22.46 14.66 10.19
N LYS A 41 -21.75 14.80 9.06
CA LYS A 41 -20.71 15.83 8.83
C LYS A 41 -19.61 15.82 9.90
N VAL A 42 -19.30 14.64 10.43
CA VAL A 42 -18.26 14.44 11.43
C VAL A 42 -17.13 13.64 10.81
N ASN A 43 -15.89 14.04 11.10
CA ASN A 43 -14.71 13.27 10.70
C ASN A 43 -14.41 12.19 11.74
N LEU A 44 -14.16 10.96 11.29
CA LEU A 44 -13.84 9.83 12.17
C LEU A 44 -12.61 10.08 13.03
N GLU A 45 -11.61 10.76 12.48
CA GLU A 45 -10.36 11.07 13.19
C GLU A 45 -10.56 12.03 14.36
N SER A 46 -11.69 12.74 14.39
CA SER A 46 -12.04 13.67 15.47
C SER A 46 -12.83 13.02 16.60
N LEU A 47 -13.29 11.76 16.43
CA LEU A 47 -14.15 11.07 17.41
C LEU A 47 -13.33 10.19 18.35
N ALA A 48 -13.71 10.17 19.64
CA ALA A 48 -13.16 9.20 20.58
C ALA A 48 -13.72 7.79 20.29
N ASN A 49 -12.97 6.74 20.67
CA ASN A 49 -13.35 5.34 20.43
C ASN A 49 -14.73 4.95 21.02
N TRP A 50 -15.18 5.62 22.08
CA TRP A 50 -16.51 5.39 22.64
C TRP A 50 -17.62 6.04 21.81
N GLU A 51 -17.38 7.23 21.25
CA GLU A 51 -18.31 7.94 20.36
C GLU A 51 -18.45 7.20 19.04
N GLU A 52 -17.34 6.68 18.52
CA GLU A 52 -17.34 5.83 17.33
C GLU A 52 -18.31 4.66 17.47
N LYS A 53 -18.28 3.97 18.62
CA LYS A 53 -19.20 2.85 18.90
C LYS A 53 -20.66 3.29 19.02
N GLN A 54 -20.93 4.47 19.58
CA GLN A 54 -22.30 5.00 19.65
C GLN A 54 -22.83 5.35 18.26
N MET A 55 -22.02 6.04 17.46
CA MET A 55 -22.38 6.36 16.09
C MET A 55 -22.55 5.11 15.23
N PHE A 56 -21.76 4.06 15.48
CA PHE A 56 -21.93 2.78 14.80
C PHE A 56 -23.25 2.09 15.17
N LYS A 57 -23.74 2.25 16.40
CA LYS A 57 -25.07 1.73 16.79
C LYS A 57 -26.20 2.43 16.03
N GLU A 58 -26.16 3.74 15.89
CA GLU A 58 -27.13 4.48 15.06
C GLU A 58 -27.05 4.03 13.61
N PHE A 59 -25.84 3.87 13.07
CA PHE A 59 -25.63 3.33 11.72
C PHE A 59 -26.22 1.91 11.58
N MET A 60 -26.06 1.04 12.57
CA MET A 60 -26.66 -0.30 12.58
C MET A 60 -28.18 -0.25 12.56
N GLU A 61 -28.79 0.61 13.38
CA GLU A 61 -30.24 0.79 13.39
C GLU A 61 -30.75 1.27 12.04
N ASP A 62 -30.11 2.27 11.45
CA ASP A 62 -30.51 2.82 10.16
C ASP A 62 -30.31 1.82 9.01
N HIS A 63 -29.25 1.02 9.07
CA HIS A 63 -28.99 -0.05 8.10
C HIS A 63 -30.05 -1.15 8.20
N ASN A 64 -30.32 -1.62 9.42
CA ASN A 64 -31.21 -2.75 9.67
C ASN A 64 -32.67 -2.39 9.40
N THR A 65 -33.08 -1.15 9.69
CA THR A 65 -34.45 -0.66 9.41
C THR A 65 -34.63 -0.12 8.00
N ALA A 66 -33.54 -0.05 7.24
CA ALA A 66 -33.47 0.49 5.89
C ALA A 66 -33.91 1.97 5.77
N THR A 67 -33.56 2.80 6.77
CA THR A 67 -33.92 4.23 6.86
C THR A 67 -32.85 5.17 6.32
N PHE A 68 -31.74 4.67 5.77
CA PHE A 68 -30.70 5.56 5.24
C PHE A 68 -31.22 6.50 4.15
N PRO A 69 -30.75 7.77 4.12
CA PRO A 69 -31.14 8.75 3.10
C PRO A 69 -30.82 8.33 1.66
N SER A 70 -29.80 7.50 1.47
CA SER A 70 -29.38 7.01 0.16
C SER A 70 -29.02 5.54 0.20
N LYS A 71 -29.35 4.83 -0.89
CA LYS A 71 -29.05 3.39 -1.03
C LYS A 71 -27.55 3.08 -1.10
N LYS A 72 -26.70 4.08 -1.32
CA LYS A 72 -25.24 3.87 -1.41
C LYS A 72 -24.61 3.40 -0.09
N TYR A 73 -25.23 3.72 1.05
CA TYR A 73 -24.67 3.38 2.37
C TYR A 73 -24.88 1.91 2.76
N TYR A 74 -25.70 1.14 2.02
CA TYR A 74 -25.81 -0.29 2.25
C TYR A 74 -24.63 -1.08 1.66
N ASN A 75 -24.09 -0.60 0.54
CA ASN A 75 -22.97 -1.22 -0.17
C ASN A 75 -22.25 -0.14 -1.00
N LEU A 76 -21.25 0.51 -0.39
CA LEU A 76 -20.47 1.53 -1.09
C LEU A 76 -19.64 0.92 -2.20
N ASP A 77 -19.03 -0.25 -1.99
CA ASP A 77 -18.19 -0.91 -2.98
C ASP A 77 -18.96 -1.19 -4.27
N ALA A 78 -20.15 -1.78 -4.16
CA ALA A 78 -21.01 -2.00 -5.32
C ALA A 78 -21.41 -0.69 -6.03
N TYR A 79 -21.58 0.40 -5.27
CA TYR A 79 -21.88 1.71 -5.84
C TYR A 79 -20.68 2.32 -6.59
N HIS A 80 -19.49 2.24 -6.00
CA HIS A 80 -18.24 2.70 -6.62
C HIS A 80 -17.90 1.88 -7.86
N ASP A 81 -18.02 0.56 -7.80
CA ASP A 81 -17.81 -0.34 -8.94
C ASP A 81 -18.78 -0.03 -10.09
N GLN A 82 -20.06 0.14 -9.78
CA GLN A 82 -21.04 0.53 -10.81
C GLN A 82 -20.73 1.91 -11.39
N LYS A 83 -20.25 2.87 -10.59
CA LYS A 83 -19.86 4.20 -11.06
C LYS A 83 -18.63 4.11 -11.96
N LEU A 84 -17.62 3.33 -11.58
CA LEU A 84 -16.41 3.08 -12.38
C LEU A 84 -16.76 2.38 -13.69
N VAL A 85 -17.55 1.30 -13.67
CA VAL A 85 -18.01 0.60 -14.87
C VAL A 85 -18.83 1.52 -15.78
N LYS A 86 -19.71 2.37 -15.22
CA LYS A 86 -20.46 3.36 -16.00
C LYS A 86 -19.53 4.42 -16.61
N GLN A 87 -18.51 4.88 -15.89
CA GLN A 87 -17.54 5.83 -16.41
C GLN A 87 -16.66 5.21 -17.50
N MET A 88 -16.17 3.98 -17.31
CA MET A 88 -15.42 3.24 -18.33
C MET A 88 -16.27 3.00 -19.59
N LYS A 89 -17.54 2.56 -19.44
CA LYS A 89 -18.45 2.39 -20.57
C LYS A 89 -18.80 3.72 -21.26
N LYS A 90 -18.85 4.84 -20.52
CA LYS A 90 -19.06 6.17 -21.10
C LYS A 90 -17.80 6.70 -21.81
N GLY A 91 -16.61 6.43 -21.27
CA GLY A 91 -15.33 6.74 -21.91
C GLY A 91 -15.16 5.97 -23.23
N LEU A 92 -15.54 4.69 -23.25
CA LEU A 92 -15.50 3.87 -24.45
C LEU A 92 -16.51 4.30 -25.53
N LYS A 93 -17.65 4.90 -25.14
CA LYS A 93 -18.68 5.40 -26.07
C LYS A 93 -18.43 6.83 -26.59
N LYS A 94 -17.44 7.56 -26.06
CA LYS A 94 -17.10 8.94 -26.46
C LYS A 94 -15.79 9.01 -27.26
N LEU A 95 -15.54 8.06 -28.17
CA LEU A 95 -14.60 8.30 -29.27
C LEU A 95 -15.35 8.41 -30.61
N PRO A 96 -15.90 9.60 -30.92
CA PRO A 96 -15.74 10.19 -32.22
C PRO A 96 -14.67 11.28 -32.13
N HIS A 97 -13.67 11.19 -33.01
CA HIS A 97 -12.67 12.18 -33.38
C HIS A 97 -13.02 13.63 -32.94
N THR A 98 -12.48 14.10 -31.82
CA THR A 98 -12.50 15.52 -31.44
C THR A 98 -11.26 15.81 -30.60
N GLU A 99 -10.62 16.92 -30.94
CA GLU A 99 -9.27 17.33 -30.55
C GLU A 99 -9.01 17.21 -29.05
N ARG A 100 -7.85 16.61 -28.71
CA ARG A 100 -7.34 16.41 -27.36
C ARG A 100 -7.00 17.77 -26.72
N THR A 101 -7.98 18.41 -26.08
CA THR A 101 -7.73 19.47 -25.10
C THR A 101 -7.89 18.92 -23.69
N VAL A 102 -6.96 18.05 -23.28
CA VAL A 102 -6.91 17.52 -21.91
C VAL A 102 -6.02 18.46 -21.09
N PHE A 103 -6.66 19.35 -20.34
CA PHE A 103 -6.07 20.33 -19.44
C PHE A 103 -5.50 19.71 -18.15
N ASN A 104 -4.99 18.46 -18.21
CA ASN A 104 -4.40 17.75 -17.06
C ASN A 104 -3.02 17.15 -17.36
N ASP A 105 -2.25 17.82 -18.23
CA ASP A 105 -0.95 17.37 -18.75
C ASP A 105 0.22 17.71 -17.80
N GLU A 106 -0.01 18.52 -16.76
CA GLU A 106 1.06 19.02 -15.88
C GLU A 106 1.30 18.10 -14.65
N GLU A 107 0.25 17.49 -14.09
CA GLU A 107 0.39 16.56 -12.96
C GLU A 107 0.95 15.20 -13.37
N GLN A 108 0.53 14.66 -14.52
CA GLN A 108 1.07 13.39 -15.03
C GLN A 108 2.56 13.50 -15.33
N ARG A 109 2.97 14.61 -15.98
CA ARG A 109 4.39 14.87 -16.28
C ARG A 109 5.22 15.03 -15.00
N ARG A 110 4.65 15.57 -13.93
CA ARG A 110 5.34 15.72 -12.63
C ARG A 110 5.56 14.36 -11.96
N GLN A 111 4.56 13.46 -12.00
CA GLN A 111 4.68 12.10 -11.48
C GLN A 111 5.69 11.27 -12.28
N GLU A 112 5.67 11.37 -13.61
CA GLU A 112 6.64 10.70 -14.49
C GLU A 112 8.08 11.17 -14.21
N GLN A 113 8.28 12.48 -14.01
CA GLN A 113 9.60 13.03 -13.66
C GLN A 113 10.10 12.59 -12.27
N LEU A 114 9.19 12.34 -11.31
CA LEU A 114 9.58 11.84 -9.99
C LEU A 114 10.01 10.37 -10.07
N ILE A 115 9.23 9.54 -10.77
CA ILE A 115 9.54 8.12 -10.98
C ILE A 115 10.87 7.97 -11.72
N GLU A 116 11.11 8.78 -12.75
CA GLU A 116 12.36 8.73 -13.51
C GLU A 116 13.56 9.17 -12.66
N ARG A 117 13.40 10.20 -11.81
CA ARG A 117 14.45 10.62 -10.87
C ARG A 117 14.74 9.58 -9.80
N GLU A 118 13.72 8.86 -9.31
CA GLU A 118 13.93 7.77 -8.36
C GLU A 118 14.65 6.60 -9.02
N ARG A 119 14.24 6.19 -10.22
CA ARG A 119 14.94 5.17 -11.01
C ARG A 119 16.41 5.53 -11.22
N GLN A 120 16.70 6.77 -11.65
CA GLN A 120 18.08 7.23 -11.85
C GLN A 120 18.91 7.28 -10.56
N LYS A 121 18.28 7.54 -9.41
CA LYS A 121 18.96 7.45 -8.11
C LYS A 121 19.23 6.01 -7.71
N GLU A 122 18.28 5.11 -7.93
CA GLU A 122 18.43 3.68 -7.66
C GLU A 122 19.55 3.08 -8.50
N GLU A 123 19.58 3.36 -9.81
CA GLU A 123 20.63 2.92 -10.72
C GLU A 123 22.02 3.44 -10.29
N GLN A 124 22.13 4.70 -9.85
CA GLN A 124 23.40 5.25 -9.35
C GLN A 124 23.86 4.58 -8.05
N VAL A 125 22.93 4.30 -7.12
CA VAL A 125 23.24 3.59 -5.87
C VAL A 125 23.66 2.15 -6.16
N GLU A 126 23.00 1.48 -7.11
CA GLU A 126 23.34 0.12 -7.51
C GLU A 126 24.70 0.05 -8.21
N ALA A 127 24.99 0.99 -9.13
CA ALA A 127 26.31 1.12 -9.75
C ALA A 127 27.42 1.39 -8.73
N LEU A 128 27.15 2.22 -7.71
CA LEU A 128 28.08 2.46 -6.60
C LEU A 128 28.30 1.19 -5.76
N LYS A 129 27.24 0.44 -5.45
CA LYS A 129 27.36 -0.85 -4.74
C LYS A 129 28.19 -1.86 -5.54
N LEU A 130 27.96 -1.94 -6.85
CA LEU A 130 28.69 -2.86 -7.73
C LEU A 130 30.17 -2.47 -7.84
N SER A 131 30.49 -1.17 -7.93
CA SER A 131 31.89 -0.72 -7.95
C SER A 131 32.60 -0.96 -6.62
N MET A 132 31.92 -0.72 -5.49
CA MET A 132 32.42 -1.05 -4.15
C MET A 132 32.62 -2.56 -3.98
N GLN A 133 31.69 -3.39 -4.45
CA GLN A 133 31.81 -4.85 -4.39
C GLN A 133 32.91 -5.37 -5.31
N SER A 134 33.10 -4.83 -6.51
CA SER A 134 34.18 -5.22 -7.40
C SER A 134 35.55 -4.93 -6.78
N GLY A 135 35.73 -3.74 -6.18
CA GLY A 135 36.97 -3.39 -5.47
C GLY A 135 37.21 -4.27 -4.24
N MET A 136 36.17 -4.53 -3.44
CA MET A 136 36.27 -5.37 -2.25
C MET A 136 36.48 -6.86 -2.60
N ALA A 137 35.86 -7.35 -3.67
CA ALA A 137 36.02 -8.72 -4.16
C ALA A 137 37.44 -8.95 -4.69
N GLN A 138 38.01 -7.97 -5.38
CA GLN A 138 39.40 -8.02 -5.81
C GLN A 138 40.35 -8.05 -4.60
N ALA A 139 40.12 -7.21 -3.59
CA ALA A 139 40.90 -7.22 -2.35
C ALA A 139 40.78 -8.54 -1.57
N MET A 140 39.58 -9.14 -1.50
CA MET A 140 39.40 -10.46 -0.87
C MET A 140 40.13 -11.57 -1.62
N LYS A 141 40.12 -11.53 -2.96
CA LYS A 141 40.85 -12.50 -3.78
C LYS A 141 42.36 -12.40 -3.57
N GLU A 142 42.90 -11.18 -3.51
CA GLU A 142 44.32 -10.95 -3.23
C GLU A 142 44.70 -11.41 -1.82
N GLN A 143 43.87 -11.15 -0.80
CA GLN A 143 44.11 -11.66 0.55
C GLN A 143 44.05 -13.20 0.60
N ALA A 144 43.15 -13.83 -0.15
CA ALA A 144 43.06 -15.28 -0.22
C ALA A 144 44.31 -15.90 -0.88
N GLN A 145 44.78 -15.31 -1.99
CA GLN A 145 46.01 -15.73 -2.66
C GLN A 145 47.24 -15.61 -1.76
N LEU A 146 47.38 -14.49 -1.03
CA LEU A 146 48.48 -14.31 -0.10
C LEU A 146 48.47 -15.35 1.04
N LYS A 147 47.29 -15.74 1.53
CA LYS A 147 47.16 -16.82 2.53
C LYS A 147 47.56 -18.18 1.97
N GLU A 148 47.21 -18.46 0.71
CA GLU A 148 47.57 -19.69 0.01
C GLU A 148 49.09 -19.76 -0.24
N ASP A 149 49.69 -18.67 -0.72
CA ASP A 149 51.14 -18.55 -0.91
C ASP A 149 51.89 -18.73 0.41
N MET A 150 51.40 -18.12 1.50
CA MET A 150 51.98 -18.33 2.82
C MET A 150 51.94 -19.80 3.23
N ALA A 151 50.81 -20.49 3.06
CA ALA A 151 50.68 -21.91 3.36
C ALA A 151 51.62 -22.76 2.50
N TYR A 152 51.82 -22.39 1.23
CA TYR A 152 52.79 -23.04 0.34
C TYR A 152 54.23 -22.85 0.83
N GLN A 153 54.63 -21.63 1.21
CA GLN A 153 55.96 -21.33 1.76
C GLN A 153 56.24 -22.14 3.04
N TYR A 154 55.25 -22.29 3.93
CA TYR A 154 55.35 -23.17 5.10
C TYR A 154 55.54 -24.63 4.71
N LYS A 155 54.83 -25.12 3.69
CA LYS A 155 54.91 -26.51 3.22
C LYS A 155 56.27 -26.86 2.62
N ILE A 156 56.94 -25.90 1.98
CA ILE A 156 58.29 -26.07 1.42
C ILE A 156 59.41 -25.76 2.44
N GLY A 157 59.08 -25.43 3.68
CA GLY A 157 60.04 -25.16 4.76
C GLY A 157 60.71 -23.78 4.70
N ASN A 158 60.20 -22.86 3.88
CA ASN A 158 60.69 -21.49 3.78
C ASN A 158 59.94 -20.56 4.73
N PHE A 159 60.38 -20.56 5.99
CA PHE A 159 59.76 -19.80 7.07
C PHE A 159 59.96 -18.28 6.94
N GLU A 160 61.07 -17.84 6.34
CA GLU A 160 61.34 -16.40 6.11
C GLU A 160 60.38 -15.81 5.06
N GLY A 161 60.13 -16.55 3.97
CA GLY A 161 59.16 -16.17 2.94
C GLY A 161 57.73 -16.10 3.49
N ALA A 162 57.34 -17.06 4.32
CA ALA A 162 56.03 -17.05 4.99
C ALA A 162 55.87 -15.87 5.96
N ALA A 163 56.91 -15.53 6.73
CA ALA A 163 56.89 -14.39 7.65
C ALA A 163 56.79 -13.03 6.92
N ALA A 164 57.41 -12.91 5.74
CA ALA A 164 57.29 -11.70 4.90
C ALA A 164 55.85 -11.51 4.38
N ILE A 165 55.18 -12.59 3.96
CA ILE A 165 53.78 -12.56 3.51
C ILE A 165 52.84 -12.24 4.69
N GLN A 166 53.11 -12.79 5.88
CA GLN A 166 52.33 -12.51 7.09
C GLN A 166 52.35 -11.03 7.49
N LYS A 167 53.50 -10.35 7.34
CA LYS A 167 53.62 -8.90 7.57
C LYS A 167 52.81 -8.08 6.55
N ARG A 168 52.70 -8.55 5.31
CA ARG A 168 51.90 -7.91 4.26
C ARG A 168 50.39 -8.12 4.46
N LEU A 169 49.98 -9.24 5.06
CA LEU A 169 48.58 -9.56 5.34
C LEU A 169 48.00 -8.78 6.54
N ASN A 170 48.85 -8.31 7.47
CA ASN A 170 48.43 -7.56 8.66
C ASN A 170 49.16 -6.19 8.74
N PRO A 171 48.67 -5.15 8.05
CA PRO A 171 49.27 -3.82 8.13
C PRO A 171 49.08 -3.11 9.50
N ASP A 172 48.14 -3.55 10.34
CA ASP A 172 47.78 -2.90 11.62
C ASP A 172 48.65 -3.30 12.84
N ILE A 173 49.71 -4.11 12.66
CA ILE A 173 50.66 -4.46 13.75
C ILE A 173 51.88 -3.53 13.76
N ALA A 174 51.91 -2.50 12.90
CA ALA A 174 52.99 -1.52 12.81
C ALA A 174 52.54 -0.07 13.03
N MET A 175 51.63 0.17 13.99
CA MET A 175 51.51 1.45 14.70
C MET A 175 51.81 1.27 16.18
#